data_AF-A0A957XWG0-F1
#
_entry.id   AF-A0A957XWG0-F1
#
_cell.length_a   1.000
_cell.length_b   1.000
_cell.length_c   1.000
_cell.angle_alpha   90.00
_cell.angle_beta   90.00
_cell.angle_gamma   90.00
#
_symmetry.space_group_name_H-M   'P 1'
#
loop_
_entity.id
_entity.type
_entity.pdbx_description
1 polymer ?
#
loop_
_entity_poly.entity_id
_entity_poly.type
_entity_poly.pdbx_seq_one_letter_code
_entity_poly.pdbx_strand_id
1 'polypeptide(L)'
;LETGHYFNPHAQRIIEGKMAGAKLITFDPRLSNTASMSDVWLPTWPGSESTVLLAVANYLIQNDLYDRDFVRRWVNWEETLAAAENGRLSLEDGEWLSAKRSGGDRGGAADFEDFDRLLKTLYAEFTFERAAEESQVPIERIRETARLVANCEGKLATHTWRSASIGNLGGWQVARTLFFLNVLTGSVGNKGGTQANEWNKFVPKPFASPPASDAWNELHLPHEWPLAFYEMSFLLPHFLEEGRGEIDVYFTRVYNPMWINPDGFMWLKALKDEEKIKCHVALTPTWNESAWFADYVLPMGHAGERHDLMSQETHAGQWIAFRQPVRRVAMERAGQPVRYTWEANPGEVWEENELWIELSLTMDPDGSLGIRRWFDSPYRPGEVVTVEEYYRWIFENSVPGLPERAAAEGLTPLAYMRKYGVFEITAENYKPFEKRVPGMRQVEATRQVAGMPAQPAAPIDPDLLLDRAGRVVKNGKTVGVLVDAQPMVGFETPSRKLEFYSDTLRRWGWTEREYLIPWPLRSHVSPDNIDRDRGEMLLLPNFRLPTLIHT
;
A
#
# COMPACT_ATOMS: atom_id res chain seq x y z
N LEU A 1 10.98 10.45 18.30
CA LEU A 1 10.39 10.24 16.96
C LEU A 1 9.04 10.96 16.92
N GLU A 2 8.71 11.66 15.83
CA GLU A 2 7.34 12.14 15.61
C GLU A 2 6.45 10.92 15.32
N THR A 3 5.35 10.76 16.05
CA THR A 3 4.41 9.66 15.83
C THR A 3 2.98 10.16 15.84
N GLY A 4 2.28 10.00 14.72
CA GLY A 4 0.82 9.90 14.76
C GLY A 4 0.41 8.65 15.54
N HIS A 5 -0.84 8.60 16.00
CA HIS A 5 -1.38 7.49 16.80
C HIS A 5 -1.28 6.11 16.12
N TYR A 6 -1.27 6.05 14.79
CA TYR A 6 -1.04 4.81 14.02
C TYR A 6 0.43 4.32 14.02
N PHE A 7 1.38 5.16 14.43
CA PHE A 7 2.82 4.88 14.32
C PHE A 7 3.51 4.60 15.65
N ASN A 8 2.79 4.62 16.77
CA ASN A 8 3.41 4.39 18.07
C ASN A 8 4.12 3.02 18.16
N PRO A 9 3.50 1.89 17.74
CA PRO A 9 4.20 0.60 17.72
C PRO A 9 5.37 0.53 16.74
N HIS A 10 5.33 1.34 15.67
CA HIS A 10 6.38 1.39 14.65
C HIS A 10 7.59 2.18 15.16
N ALA A 11 7.37 3.34 15.78
CA ALA A 11 8.42 4.14 16.36
C ALA A 11 9.14 3.44 17.52
N GLN A 12 8.40 2.71 18.36
CA GLN A 12 9.02 1.86 19.37
C GLN A 12 10.03 0.90 18.72
N ARG A 13 9.66 0.22 17.64
CA ARG A 13 10.55 -0.71 16.91
C ARG A 13 11.74 -0.02 16.25
N ILE A 14 11.57 1.19 15.73
CA ILE A 14 12.70 1.99 15.19
C ILE A 14 13.71 2.29 16.31
N ILE A 15 13.24 2.69 17.49
CA ILE A 15 14.12 2.94 18.64
C ILE A 15 14.77 1.65 19.15
N GLU A 16 14.02 0.56 19.26
CA GLU A 16 14.57 -0.76 19.62
C GLU A 16 15.66 -1.19 18.63
N GLY A 17 15.44 -1.00 17.33
CA GLY A 17 16.45 -1.23 16.30
C GLY A 17 17.69 -0.34 16.48
N LYS A 18 17.51 0.95 16.75
CA LYS A 18 18.63 1.87 17.01
C LYS A 18 19.41 1.48 18.27
N MET A 19 18.71 1.09 19.34
CA MET A 19 19.33 0.57 20.57
C MET A 19 20.10 -0.73 20.33
N ALA A 20 19.67 -1.54 19.37
CA ALA A 20 20.36 -2.73 18.91
C ALA A 20 21.51 -2.45 17.90
N GLY A 21 21.78 -1.16 17.59
CA GLY A 21 22.90 -0.75 16.74
C GLY A 21 22.51 -0.34 15.32
N ALA A 22 21.23 -0.38 14.95
CA ALA A 22 20.79 0.09 13.63
C ALA A 22 21.03 1.61 13.48
N LYS A 23 21.31 2.02 12.24
CA LYS A 23 21.49 3.42 11.87
C LYS A 23 20.19 4.00 11.33
N LEU A 24 19.85 5.21 11.78
CA LEU A 24 18.65 5.92 11.32
C LEU A 24 19.03 7.02 10.34
N ILE A 25 18.46 6.97 9.14
CA ILE A 25 18.61 8.00 8.10
C ILE A 25 17.24 8.67 7.93
N THR A 26 17.19 10.00 7.89
CA THR A 26 15.93 10.75 7.77
C THR A 26 16.03 11.79 6.68
N PHE A 27 15.11 11.71 5.71
CA PHE A 27 14.84 12.74 4.72
C PHE A 27 13.67 13.58 5.26
N ASP A 28 13.97 14.81 5.68
CA ASP A 28 12.95 15.75 6.16
C ASP A 28 13.51 17.16 5.98
N PRO A 29 12.83 18.07 5.27
CA PRO A 29 13.29 19.46 5.14
C PRO A 29 13.37 20.18 6.50
N ARG A 30 12.69 19.66 7.54
CA ARG A 30 12.68 20.20 8.90
C ARG A 30 13.57 19.37 9.82
N LEU A 31 14.08 20.02 10.87
CA LEU A 31 14.66 19.32 12.01
C LEU A 31 13.53 18.77 12.91
N SER A 32 12.88 17.71 12.46
CA SER A 32 11.82 17.02 13.21
C SER A 32 12.34 16.27 14.43
N ASN A 33 11.44 15.83 15.32
CA ASN A 33 11.82 14.94 16.46
C ASN A 33 12.37 13.58 16.00
N THR A 34 12.21 13.23 14.73
CA THR A 34 12.82 12.05 14.12
C THR A 34 14.21 12.37 13.60
N ALA A 35 14.36 13.50 12.88
CA ALA A 35 15.66 13.98 12.43
C ALA A 35 16.64 14.24 13.58
N SER A 36 16.17 14.75 14.73
CA SER A 36 17.03 14.95 15.90
C SER A 36 17.59 13.66 16.51
N MET A 37 16.97 12.52 16.20
CA MET A 37 17.39 11.19 16.64
C MET A 37 18.12 10.40 15.56
N SER A 38 18.28 10.96 14.34
CA SER A 38 18.91 10.25 13.23
C SER A 38 20.43 10.27 13.33
N ASP A 39 21.08 9.25 12.76
CA ASP A 39 22.52 9.24 12.54
C ASP A 39 22.86 10.15 11.35
N VAL A 40 21.99 10.17 10.32
CA VAL A 40 22.08 11.07 9.17
C VAL A 40 20.74 11.77 8.95
N TRP A 41 20.76 13.10 8.90
CA TRP A 41 19.62 13.93 8.52
C TRP A 41 19.92 14.61 7.19
N LEU A 42 19.00 14.46 6.23
CA LEU A 42 19.07 15.01 4.89
C LEU A 42 17.93 16.03 4.72
N PRO A 43 18.20 17.33 4.91
CA PRO A 43 17.22 18.40 4.71
C PRO A 43 17.09 18.74 3.22
N THR A 44 16.62 17.77 2.45
CA THR A 44 16.43 17.93 1.01
C THR A 44 15.44 19.04 0.71
N TRP A 45 15.73 19.87 -0.28
CA TRP A 45 14.69 20.71 -0.87
C TRP A 45 13.56 19.84 -1.42
N PRO A 46 12.28 20.18 -1.18
CA PRO A 46 11.17 19.37 -1.67
C PRO A 46 11.26 19.12 -3.17
N GLY A 47 11.02 17.88 -3.59
CA GLY A 47 11.09 17.48 -5.00
C GLY A 47 12.46 16.99 -5.48
N SER A 48 13.51 17.06 -4.63
CA SER A 48 14.86 16.58 -4.95
C SER A 48 15.21 15.21 -4.34
N GLU A 49 14.29 14.63 -3.56
CA GLU A 49 14.54 13.40 -2.79
C GLU A 49 14.93 12.23 -3.71
N SER A 50 14.24 12.07 -4.84
CA SER A 50 14.50 11.02 -5.82
C SER A 50 15.92 11.11 -6.40
N THR A 51 16.45 12.31 -6.65
CA THR A 51 17.83 12.50 -7.14
C THR A 51 18.85 12.01 -6.13
N VAL A 52 18.65 12.32 -4.84
CA VAL A 52 19.54 11.83 -3.76
C VAL A 52 19.46 10.31 -3.64
N LEU A 53 18.27 9.73 -3.70
CA LEU A 53 18.06 8.28 -3.65
C LEU A 53 18.72 7.59 -4.85
N LEU A 54 18.61 8.15 -6.05
CA LEU A 54 19.24 7.60 -7.23
C LEU A 54 20.75 7.82 -7.26
N ALA A 55 21.28 8.85 -6.59
CA ALA A 55 22.73 8.97 -6.41
C ALA A 55 23.29 7.87 -5.48
N VAL A 56 22.52 7.47 -4.46
CA VAL A 56 22.84 6.28 -3.67
C VAL A 56 22.75 5.02 -4.54
N ALA A 57 21.70 4.88 -5.37
CA ALA A 57 21.57 3.74 -6.29
C ALA A 57 22.74 3.64 -7.27
N ASN A 58 23.12 4.76 -7.89
CA ASN A 58 24.27 4.87 -8.78
C ASN A 58 25.55 4.44 -8.06
N TYR A 59 25.79 4.89 -6.84
CA TYR A 59 26.94 4.44 -6.05
C TYR A 59 26.97 2.91 -5.87
N LEU A 60 25.82 2.28 -5.56
CA LEU A 60 25.75 0.81 -5.44
C LEU A 60 26.03 0.10 -6.77
N ILE A 61 25.47 0.62 -7.86
CA ILE A 61 25.54 0.02 -9.20
C ILE A 61 26.95 0.14 -9.80
N GLN A 62 27.57 1.33 -9.76
CA GLN A 62 28.88 1.56 -10.38
C GLN A 62 30.03 0.85 -9.64
N ASN A 63 29.83 0.54 -8.35
CA ASN A 63 30.85 -0.12 -7.52
C ASN A 63 30.56 -1.62 -7.31
N ASP A 64 29.58 -2.19 -8.02
CA ASP A 64 29.18 -3.60 -7.90
C ASP A 64 28.82 -4.01 -6.45
N LEU A 65 28.19 -3.11 -5.69
CA LEU A 65 27.83 -3.30 -4.27
C LEU A 65 26.37 -3.74 -4.05
N TYR A 66 25.59 -3.92 -5.11
CA TYR A 66 24.20 -4.36 -5.02
C TYR A 66 24.08 -5.89 -5.02
N ASP A 67 23.01 -6.44 -4.45
CA ASP A 67 22.68 -7.86 -4.43
C ASP A 67 22.25 -8.33 -5.83
N ARG A 68 23.25 -8.66 -6.65
CA ARG A 68 23.09 -9.16 -8.03
C ARG A 68 22.19 -10.39 -8.09
N ASP A 69 22.32 -11.30 -7.14
CA ASP A 69 21.55 -12.54 -7.12
C ASP A 69 20.07 -12.31 -6.83
N PHE A 70 19.76 -11.39 -5.90
CA PHE A 70 18.38 -10.99 -5.66
C PHE A 70 17.78 -10.34 -6.91
N VAL A 71 18.49 -9.38 -7.52
CA VAL A 71 18.01 -8.68 -8.71
C VAL A 71 17.79 -9.64 -9.88
N ARG A 72 18.74 -10.55 -10.15
CA ARG A 72 18.64 -11.58 -11.20
C ARG A 72 17.41 -12.48 -11.02
N ARG A 73 17.11 -12.88 -9.79
CA ARG A 73 16.00 -13.79 -9.48
C ARG A 73 14.64 -13.10 -9.49
N TRP A 74 14.58 -11.90 -8.93
CA TRP A 74 13.31 -11.29 -8.51
C TRP A 74 12.93 -10.01 -9.24
N VAL A 75 13.77 -9.47 -10.13
CA VAL A 75 13.42 -8.33 -10.99
C VAL A 75 13.08 -8.81 -12.40
N ASN A 76 12.13 -8.15 -13.06
CA ASN A 76 11.76 -8.42 -14.46
C ASN A 76 12.81 -7.90 -15.48
N TRP A 77 14.07 -8.25 -15.27
CA TRP A 77 15.20 -7.74 -16.08
C TRP A 77 15.12 -8.20 -17.54
N GLU A 78 14.65 -9.42 -17.83
CA GLU A 78 14.45 -9.92 -19.20
C GLU A 78 13.42 -9.08 -19.97
N GLU A 79 12.30 -8.75 -19.32
CA GLU A 79 11.26 -7.89 -19.87
C GLU A 79 11.77 -6.46 -20.09
N THR A 80 12.60 -5.98 -19.17
CA THR A 80 13.24 -4.66 -19.26
C THR A 80 14.19 -4.59 -20.46
N LEU A 81 15.07 -5.59 -20.63
CA LEU A 81 15.98 -5.66 -21.77
C LEU A 81 15.21 -5.74 -23.09
N ALA A 82 14.19 -6.58 -23.15
CA ALA A 82 13.32 -6.65 -24.32
C ALA A 82 12.66 -5.29 -24.60
N ALA A 83 12.21 -4.55 -23.59
CA ALA A 83 11.62 -3.22 -23.76
C ALA A 83 12.63 -2.19 -24.28
N ALA A 84 13.88 -2.23 -23.80
CA ALA A 84 14.95 -1.38 -24.31
C ALA A 84 15.27 -1.69 -25.78
N GLU A 85 15.33 -2.98 -26.15
CA GLU A 85 15.68 -3.43 -27.50
C GLU A 85 14.63 -3.08 -28.56
N ASN A 86 13.35 -3.17 -28.21
CA ASN A 86 12.25 -2.83 -29.13
C ASN A 86 11.81 -1.36 -29.03
N GLY A 87 12.53 -0.52 -28.28
CA GLY A 87 12.25 0.90 -28.15
C GLY A 87 11.03 1.24 -27.31
N ARG A 88 10.46 0.29 -26.56
CA ARG A 88 9.41 0.56 -25.57
C ARG A 88 9.94 1.27 -24.33
N LEU A 89 11.22 1.10 -24.01
CA LEU A 89 11.94 1.90 -23.04
C LEU A 89 12.94 2.77 -23.80
N SER A 90 12.63 4.05 -23.95
CA SER A 90 13.52 5.02 -24.57
C SER A 90 14.77 5.21 -23.71
N LEU A 91 15.93 5.13 -24.34
CA LEU A 91 17.23 5.42 -23.73
C LEU A 91 17.82 6.62 -24.47
N GLU A 92 18.29 7.62 -23.72
CA GLU A 92 19.06 8.72 -24.29
C GLU A 92 20.41 8.16 -24.75
N ASP A 93 20.73 8.44 -26.01
CA ASP A 93 21.88 7.97 -26.77
C ASP A 93 21.93 6.46 -27.08
N GLY A 94 22.33 6.16 -28.33
CA GLY A 94 22.61 4.80 -28.80
C GLY A 94 23.81 4.12 -28.09
N GLU A 95 24.29 4.69 -26.99
CA GLU A 95 25.39 4.19 -26.14
C GLU A 95 25.09 2.81 -25.58
N TRP A 96 23.87 2.54 -25.12
CA TRP A 96 23.48 1.20 -24.67
C TRP A 96 23.57 0.15 -25.80
N LEU A 97 22.98 0.47 -26.97
CA LEU A 97 22.98 -0.42 -28.14
C LEU A 97 24.41 -0.66 -28.67
N SER A 98 25.27 0.36 -28.60
CA SER A 98 26.68 0.25 -29.00
C SER A 98 27.54 -0.47 -27.95
N ALA A 99 27.28 -0.27 -26.65
CA ALA A 99 27.87 -1.03 -25.55
C ALA A 99 27.50 -2.51 -25.63
N LYS A 100 26.23 -2.84 -25.92
CA LYS A 100 25.79 -4.23 -26.15
C LYS A 100 26.56 -4.87 -27.32
N ARG A 101 26.67 -4.18 -28.46
CA ARG A 101 27.37 -4.65 -29.67
C ARG A 101 28.89 -4.83 -29.49
N SER A 102 29.53 -4.07 -28.60
CA SER A 102 30.97 -4.18 -28.31
C SER A 102 31.32 -5.31 -27.33
N GLY A 103 30.33 -5.94 -26.68
CA GLY A 103 30.50 -7.13 -25.82
C GLY A 103 30.70 -8.46 -26.56
N GLY A 104 30.85 -8.41 -27.89
CA GLY A 104 30.94 -9.56 -28.79
C GLY A 104 29.57 -10.04 -29.23
N ASP A 105 29.42 -10.30 -30.52
CA ASP A 105 28.22 -10.86 -31.15
C ASP A 105 28.01 -12.31 -30.69
N ARG A 106 27.54 -12.48 -29.45
CA ARG A 106 27.01 -13.75 -28.96
C ARG A 106 25.55 -13.77 -29.39
N GLY A 107 25.24 -14.43 -30.50
CA GLY A 107 23.88 -14.72 -30.97
C GLY A 107 23.09 -15.64 -30.02
N GLY A 108 23.12 -15.38 -28.72
CA GLY A 108 22.43 -16.09 -27.65
C GLY A 108 21.41 -15.21 -26.93
N ALA A 109 20.63 -15.84 -26.04
CA ALA A 109 19.63 -15.16 -25.20
C ALA A 109 20.25 -14.03 -24.36
N ALA A 110 19.45 -13.02 -24.00
CA ALA A 110 19.85 -11.93 -23.11
C ALA A 110 20.49 -12.48 -21.83
N ASP A 111 21.66 -11.96 -21.46
CA ASP A 111 22.36 -12.32 -20.23
C ASP A 111 22.13 -11.24 -19.16
N PHE A 112 22.21 -11.60 -17.89
CA PHE A 112 22.07 -10.65 -16.79
C PHE A 112 23.13 -9.54 -16.82
N GLU A 113 24.30 -9.82 -17.41
CA GLU A 113 25.35 -8.82 -17.65
C GLU A 113 24.93 -7.72 -18.65
N ASP A 114 23.98 -7.99 -19.54
CA ASP A 114 23.35 -6.95 -20.36
C ASP A 114 22.56 -5.99 -19.47
N PHE A 115 21.77 -6.54 -18.55
CA PHE A 115 20.98 -5.73 -17.62
C PHE A 115 21.85 -4.91 -16.66
N ASP A 116 22.95 -5.47 -16.15
CA ASP A 116 23.93 -4.74 -15.33
C ASP A 116 24.49 -3.52 -16.06
N ARG A 117 24.90 -3.71 -17.31
CA ARG A 117 25.42 -2.62 -18.15
C ARG A 117 24.36 -1.57 -18.43
N LEU A 118 23.11 -1.99 -18.67
CA LEU A 118 21.99 -1.06 -18.82
C LEU A 118 21.79 -0.21 -17.56
N LEU A 119 21.83 -0.81 -16.36
CA LEU A 119 21.73 -0.08 -15.10
C LEU A 119 22.87 0.93 -14.93
N LYS A 120 24.11 0.51 -15.24
CA LYS A 120 25.30 1.39 -15.18
C LYS A 120 25.17 2.58 -16.12
N THR A 121 24.65 2.39 -17.33
CA THR A 121 24.38 3.49 -18.27
C THR A 121 23.26 4.39 -17.77
N LEU A 122 22.12 3.82 -17.39
CA LEU A 122 20.93 4.58 -16.96
C LEU A 122 21.19 5.51 -15.78
N TYR A 123 21.97 5.04 -14.80
CA TYR A 123 22.11 5.76 -13.53
C TYR A 123 23.41 6.56 -13.41
N ALA A 124 24.30 6.53 -14.42
CA ALA A 124 25.60 7.22 -14.39
C ALA A 124 25.47 8.74 -14.11
N GLU A 125 24.40 9.38 -14.59
CA GLU A 125 24.15 10.81 -14.42
C GLU A 125 23.76 11.22 -12.98
N PHE A 126 23.42 10.27 -12.10
CA PHE A 126 23.06 10.56 -10.71
C PHE A 126 24.31 10.56 -9.84
N THR A 127 25.16 11.57 -10.02
CA THR A 127 26.36 11.75 -9.19
C THR A 127 26.02 12.35 -7.82
N PHE A 128 26.94 12.21 -6.86
CA PHE A 128 26.77 12.87 -5.56
C PHE A 128 26.80 14.40 -5.69
N GLU A 129 27.57 14.92 -6.65
CA GLU A 129 27.66 16.34 -6.96
C GLU A 129 26.31 16.89 -7.44
N ARG A 130 25.67 16.21 -8.40
CA ARG A 130 24.33 16.56 -8.87
C ARG A 130 23.32 16.50 -7.73
N ALA A 131 23.33 15.42 -6.94
CA ALA A 131 22.41 15.29 -5.83
C ALA A 131 22.60 16.39 -4.77
N ALA A 132 23.85 16.79 -4.48
CA ALA A 132 24.14 17.87 -3.56
C ALA A 132 23.65 19.24 -4.09
N GLU A 133 23.81 19.47 -5.39
CA GLU A 133 23.33 20.69 -6.06
C GLU A 133 21.80 20.78 -6.06
N GLU A 134 21.10 19.75 -6.53
CA GLU A 134 19.63 19.77 -6.64
C GLU A 134 18.95 19.78 -5.26
N SER A 135 19.49 19.02 -4.30
CA SER A 135 18.87 18.90 -2.97
C SER A 135 19.34 19.92 -1.95
N GLN A 136 20.43 20.63 -2.24
CA GLN A 136 21.12 21.55 -1.32
C GLN A 136 21.61 20.88 -0.04
N VAL A 137 21.75 19.55 -0.06
CA VAL A 137 22.33 18.78 1.03
C VAL A 137 23.85 18.72 0.84
N PRO A 138 24.66 18.91 1.90
CA PRO A 138 26.10 18.75 1.81
C PRO A 138 26.48 17.37 1.25
N ILE A 139 27.35 17.36 0.24
CA ILE A 139 27.76 16.14 -0.48
C ILE A 139 28.27 15.02 0.46
N GLU A 140 28.93 15.37 1.55
CA GLU A 140 29.44 14.41 2.53
C GLU A 140 28.33 13.64 3.25
N ARG A 141 27.16 14.24 3.47
CA ARG A 141 25.99 13.55 4.06
C ARG A 141 25.38 12.54 3.10
N ILE A 142 25.39 12.85 1.81
CA ILE A 142 24.95 11.94 0.75
C ILE A 142 25.93 10.75 0.65
N ARG A 143 27.24 11.02 0.68
CA ARG A 143 28.29 9.98 0.73
C ARG A 143 28.16 9.08 1.96
N GLU A 144 27.95 9.66 3.13
CA GLU A 144 27.71 8.92 4.39
C GLU A 144 26.48 8.01 4.25
N THR A 145 25.37 8.53 3.73
CA THR A 145 24.15 7.77 3.43
C THR A 145 24.43 6.60 2.51
N ALA A 146 25.13 6.82 1.40
CA ALA A 146 25.44 5.77 0.43
C ALA A 146 26.30 4.65 1.03
N ARG A 147 27.29 5.00 1.86
CA ARG A 147 28.11 4.01 2.59
C ARG A 147 27.29 3.20 3.58
N LEU A 148 26.39 3.82 4.33
CA LEU A 148 25.52 3.10 5.27
C LEU A 148 24.58 2.14 4.55
N VAL A 149 23.99 2.58 3.43
CA VAL A 149 23.11 1.73 2.61
C VAL A 149 23.88 0.57 1.98
N ALA A 150 25.09 0.79 1.46
CA ALA A 150 25.92 -0.27 0.89
C ALA A 150 26.30 -1.34 1.91
N ASN A 151 26.46 -0.97 3.18
CA ASN A 151 26.85 -1.88 4.27
C ASN A 151 25.65 -2.40 5.07
N CYS A 152 24.42 -2.33 4.53
CA CYS A 152 23.22 -2.75 5.27
C CYS A 152 23.02 -4.27 5.33
N GLU A 153 23.79 -5.06 4.57
CA GLU A 153 23.72 -6.54 4.55
C GLU A 153 22.30 -7.09 4.32
N GLY A 154 21.53 -6.45 3.43
CA GLY A 154 20.13 -6.84 3.17
C GLY A 154 19.16 -6.49 4.30
N LYS A 155 19.53 -5.58 5.21
CA LYS A 155 18.74 -5.11 6.35
C LYS A 155 18.44 -3.61 6.24
N LEU A 156 18.18 -3.13 5.03
CA LEU A 156 17.63 -1.80 4.81
C LEU A 156 16.11 -1.82 4.97
N ALA A 157 15.61 -1.26 6.07
CA ALA A 157 14.19 -0.98 6.26
C ALA A 157 13.89 0.49 5.89
N THR A 158 12.92 0.69 5.02
CA THR A 158 12.53 2.00 4.49
C THR A 158 11.07 2.28 4.78
N HIS A 159 10.76 3.56 4.95
CA HIS A 159 9.40 4.03 5.19
C HIS A 159 9.19 5.38 4.50
N THR A 160 8.06 5.53 3.81
CA THR A 160 7.62 6.80 3.23
C THR A 160 6.17 7.03 3.64
N TRP A 161 5.87 8.23 4.15
CA TRP A 161 4.53 8.57 4.62
C TRP A 161 4.21 10.04 4.38
N ARG A 162 3.16 10.28 3.58
CA ARG A 162 2.41 11.53 3.39
C ARG A 162 3.17 12.83 3.09
N SER A 163 4.50 12.83 3.05
CA SER A 163 5.32 13.99 2.69
C SER A 163 5.46 14.04 1.17
N ALA A 164 6.68 13.88 0.64
CA ALA A 164 6.97 13.98 -0.78
C ALA A 164 6.17 12.99 -1.64
N SER A 165 5.69 11.87 -1.08
CA SER A 165 5.00 10.81 -1.82
C SER A 165 3.54 11.07 -2.16
N ILE A 166 2.82 11.91 -1.40
CA ILE A 166 1.40 12.25 -1.66
C ILE A 166 1.20 13.74 -1.93
N GLY A 167 2.07 14.61 -1.38
CA GLY A 167 1.87 16.06 -1.43
C GLY A 167 2.28 16.70 -2.76
N ASN A 168 2.97 15.97 -3.63
CA ASN A 168 3.63 16.51 -4.82
C ASN A 168 3.24 15.74 -6.08
N LEU A 169 3.15 16.44 -7.21
CA LEU A 169 3.02 15.80 -8.52
C LEU A 169 4.22 14.86 -8.73
N GLY A 170 3.96 13.60 -9.09
CA GLY A 170 5.02 12.60 -9.25
C GLY A 170 5.60 12.05 -7.95
N GLY A 171 5.02 12.36 -6.79
CA GLY A 171 5.51 11.90 -5.48
C GLY A 171 5.66 10.39 -5.34
N TRP A 172 4.86 9.61 -6.04
CA TRP A 172 4.98 8.14 -6.10
C TRP A 172 6.35 7.67 -6.64
N GLN A 173 7.06 8.49 -7.43
CA GLN A 173 8.43 8.17 -7.85
C GLN A 173 9.44 8.29 -6.70
N VAL A 174 9.20 9.12 -5.69
CA VAL A 174 10.01 9.12 -4.46
C VAL A 174 9.88 7.77 -3.75
N ALA A 175 8.66 7.22 -3.69
CA ALA A 175 8.45 5.88 -3.14
C ALA A 175 9.13 4.80 -3.99
N ARG A 176 9.04 4.86 -5.33
CA ARG A 176 9.71 3.89 -6.22
C ARG A 176 11.22 3.95 -6.14
N THR A 177 11.82 5.14 -6.12
CA THR A 177 13.29 5.32 -6.02
C THR A 177 13.80 4.89 -4.65
N LEU A 178 13.06 5.14 -3.57
CA LEU A 178 13.40 4.63 -2.23
C LEU A 178 13.31 3.10 -2.19
N PHE A 179 12.22 2.53 -2.71
CA PHE A 179 12.04 1.08 -2.75
C PHE A 179 13.08 0.41 -3.66
N PHE A 180 13.53 1.08 -4.72
CA PHE A 180 14.60 0.59 -5.58
C PHE A 180 15.91 0.34 -4.80
N LEU A 181 16.22 1.13 -3.77
CA LEU A 181 17.35 0.83 -2.87
C LEU A 181 17.13 -0.48 -2.09
N ASN A 182 15.91 -0.80 -1.66
CA ASN A 182 15.62 -2.08 -1.03
C ASN A 182 15.80 -3.25 -2.01
N VAL A 183 15.44 -3.05 -3.28
CA VAL A 183 15.65 -4.04 -4.35
C VAL A 183 17.14 -4.26 -4.58
N LEU A 184 17.91 -3.19 -4.77
CA LEU A 184 19.35 -3.25 -5.00
C LEU A 184 20.09 -3.87 -3.81
N THR A 185 19.65 -3.63 -2.58
CA THR A 185 20.29 -4.20 -1.39
C THR A 185 19.80 -5.61 -1.05
N GLY A 186 18.84 -6.17 -1.81
CA GLY A 186 18.22 -7.47 -1.50
C GLY A 186 17.40 -7.46 -0.20
N SER A 187 16.99 -6.29 0.30
CA SER A 187 16.37 -6.11 1.61
C SER A 187 14.86 -6.39 1.63
N VAL A 188 14.25 -6.70 0.49
CA VAL A 188 12.80 -6.94 0.39
C VAL A 188 12.44 -8.28 1.06
N GLY A 189 11.61 -8.21 2.10
CA GLY A 189 11.14 -9.37 2.85
C GLY A 189 12.18 -10.02 3.77
N ASN A 190 13.37 -9.43 3.93
CA ASN A 190 14.39 -9.89 4.88
C ASN A 190 14.07 -9.46 6.32
N LYS A 191 14.57 -10.21 7.30
CA LYS A 191 14.60 -9.77 8.69
C LYS A 191 15.50 -8.54 8.84
N GLY A 192 14.93 -7.44 9.33
CA GLY A 192 15.58 -6.12 9.36
C GLY A 192 15.46 -5.32 8.05
N GLY A 193 14.84 -5.89 7.01
CA GLY A 193 14.54 -5.22 5.75
C GLY A 193 13.10 -4.69 5.68
N THR A 194 12.67 -4.33 4.47
CA THR A 194 11.31 -3.79 4.21
C THR A 194 10.34 -4.92 3.88
N GLN A 195 9.19 -4.94 4.56
CA GLN A 195 8.06 -5.82 4.28
C GLN A 195 6.96 -5.07 3.52
N ALA A 196 6.25 -5.74 2.60
CA ALA A 196 5.04 -5.19 2.01
C ALA A 196 3.87 -5.28 3.01
N ASN A 197 3.03 -4.26 3.04
CA ASN A 197 1.93 -4.16 3.99
C ASN A 197 0.93 -5.33 3.88
N GLU A 198 0.61 -5.74 2.65
CA GLU A 198 -0.33 -6.83 2.37
C GLU A 198 0.12 -8.18 2.93
N TRP A 199 1.41 -8.36 3.23
CA TRP A 199 1.93 -9.59 3.82
C TRP A 199 1.70 -9.69 5.32
N ASN A 200 1.45 -8.57 6.00
CA ASN A 200 1.41 -8.48 7.46
C ASN A 200 0.06 -7.99 8.01
N LYS A 201 -0.84 -7.55 7.14
CA LYS A 201 -2.24 -7.34 7.51
C LYS A 201 -3.05 -8.61 7.31
N PHE A 202 -4.05 -8.79 8.16
CA PHE A 202 -5.05 -9.83 7.97
C PHE A 202 -6.45 -9.22 7.88
N VAL A 203 -7.18 -9.57 6.83
CA VAL A 203 -8.57 -9.15 6.62
C VAL A 203 -9.43 -10.41 6.55
N PRO A 204 -10.27 -10.68 7.57
CA PRO A 204 -11.17 -11.82 7.53
C PRO A 204 -12.27 -11.59 6.50
N LYS A 205 -12.75 -12.68 5.90
CA LYS A 205 -13.91 -12.69 5.03
C LYS A 205 -15.18 -12.82 5.88
N PRO A 206 -16.25 -12.08 5.54
CA PRO A 206 -17.58 -12.33 6.09
C PRO A 206 -18.23 -13.58 5.44
N PHE A 207 -19.40 -13.99 5.95
CA PHE A 207 -20.15 -15.15 5.44
C PHE A 207 -20.66 -14.96 4.00
N ALA A 208 -20.89 -13.72 3.59
CA ALA A 208 -21.30 -13.35 2.26
C ALA A 208 -20.76 -11.96 1.89
N SER A 209 -20.54 -11.71 0.60
CA SER A 209 -20.16 -10.40 0.09
C SER A 209 -20.84 -10.15 -1.25
N PRO A 210 -21.37 -8.94 -1.49
CA PRO A 210 -21.91 -8.59 -2.79
C PRO A 210 -20.81 -8.62 -3.87
N PRO A 211 -21.18 -8.78 -5.16
CA PRO A 211 -20.23 -8.61 -6.25
C PRO A 211 -19.66 -7.19 -6.24
N ALA A 212 -18.46 -7.03 -6.82
CA ALA A 212 -17.88 -5.71 -7.06
C ALA A 212 -18.77 -4.91 -8.03
N SER A 213 -18.76 -3.58 -7.89
CA SER A 213 -19.37 -2.70 -8.89
C SER A 213 -18.69 -2.88 -10.24
N ASP A 214 -19.49 -2.95 -11.30
CA ASP A 214 -19.05 -3.07 -12.69
C ASP A 214 -19.16 -1.76 -13.47
N ALA A 215 -19.50 -0.65 -12.79
CA ALA A 215 -19.63 0.67 -13.38
C ALA A 215 -18.38 1.52 -13.12
N TRP A 216 -17.93 2.23 -14.17
CA TRP A 216 -16.92 3.28 -14.02
C TRP A 216 -17.58 4.56 -13.51
N ASN A 217 -16.96 5.21 -12.51
CA ASN A 217 -17.41 6.49 -11.98
C ASN A 217 -16.25 7.48 -12.04
N GLU A 218 -16.31 8.45 -12.96
CA GLU A 218 -15.25 9.44 -13.18
C GLU A 218 -15.04 10.37 -11.98
N LEU A 219 -16.03 10.56 -11.10
CA LEU A 219 -15.86 11.32 -9.86
C LEU A 219 -15.01 10.57 -8.83
N HIS A 220 -14.94 9.24 -8.94
CA HIS A 220 -14.16 8.39 -8.04
C HIS A 220 -12.82 7.96 -8.66
N LEU A 221 -12.84 7.63 -9.95
CA LEU A 221 -11.70 7.17 -10.74
C LEU A 221 -11.54 8.08 -11.98
N PRO A 222 -10.99 9.29 -11.80
CA PRO A 222 -10.76 10.23 -12.90
C PRO A 222 -9.73 9.69 -13.90
N HIS A 223 -9.92 9.98 -15.18
CA HIS A 223 -9.06 9.50 -16.27
C HIS A 223 -7.64 10.06 -16.20
N GLU A 224 -7.47 11.23 -15.62
CA GLU A 224 -6.20 11.94 -15.51
C GLU A 224 -5.25 11.29 -14.48
N TRP A 225 -5.80 10.57 -13.50
CA TRP A 225 -5.04 9.96 -12.40
C TRP A 225 -5.45 8.49 -12.16
N PRO A 226 -5.31 7.59 -13.15
CA PRO A 226 -5.83 6.23 -13.08
C PRO A 226 -5.11 5.34 -12.04
N LEU A 227 -3.99 5.81 -11.50
CA LEU A 227 -3.22 5.14 -10.43
C LEU A 227 -3.60 5.63 -9.03
N ALA A 228 -4.40 6.67 -8.91
CA ALA A 228 -4.79 7.25 -7.64
C ALA A 228 -5.98 6.44 -7.06
N PHE A 229 -5.66 5.23 -6.59
CA PHE A 229 -6.65 4.31 -6.02
C PHE A 229 -7.02 4.63 -4.56
N TYR A 230 -6.44 5.67 -3.95
CA TYR A 230 -6.67 6.06 -2.56
C TYR A 230 -6.79 7.58 -2.41
N GLU A 231 -7.75 7.99 -1.56
CA GLU A 231 -7.88 9.36 -1.02
C GLU A 231 -8.10 10.48 -2.06
N MET A 232 -8.60 10.20 -3.27
CA MET A 232 -8.92 11.26 -4.26
C MET A 232 -10.12 12.14 -3.91
N SER A 233 -10.72 11.92 -2.75
CA SER A 233 -11.87 12.68 -2.28
C SER A 233 -11.59 14.17 -2.23
N PHE A 234 -10.36 14.64 -1.99
CA PHE A 234 -10.05 16.07 -2.00
C PHE A 234 -10.30 16.76 -3.36
N LEU A 235 -10.30 16.03 -4.49
CA LEU A 235 -10.65 16.58 -5.80
C LEU A 235 -12.15 16.65 -6.05
N LEU A 236 -12.96 15.88 -5.31
CA LEU A 236 -14.41 15.81 -5.51
C LEU A 236 -15.09 17.18 -5.61
N PRO A 237 -14.88 18.17 -4.69
CA PRO A 237 -15.54 19.47 -4.82
C PRO A 237 -15.12 20.22 -6.08
N HIS A 238 -13.91 20.00 -6.60
CA HIS A 238 -13.45 20.60 -7.86
C HIS A 238 -14.15 19.94 -9.06
N PHE A 239 -14.32 18.62 -9.06
CA PHE A 239 -15.06 17.92 -10.12
C PHE A 239 -16.54 18.33 -10.18
N LEU A 240 -17.16 18.53 -9.02
CA LEU A 240 -18.53 19.04 -8.94
C LEU A 240 -18.63 20.47 -9.49
N GLU A 241 -17.66 21.34 -9.15
CA GLU A 241 -17.56 22.70 -9.67
C GLU A 241 -17.38 22.74 -11.19
N GLU A 242 -16.55 21.85 -11.73
CA GLU A 242 -16.34 21.68 -13.18
C GLU A 242 -17.56 21.13 -13.92
N GLY A 243 -18.61 20.73 -13.19
CA GLY A 243 -19.83 20.17 -13.77
C GLY A 243 -19.68 18.74 -14.27
N ARG A 244 -18.72 17.97 -13.75
CA ARG A 244 -18.50 16.56 -14.11
C ARG A 244 -19.60 15.63 -13.59
N GLY A 245 -20.41 16.10 -12.64
CA GLY A 245 -21.54 15.37 -12.10
C GLY A 245 -22.11 16.02 -10.84
N GLU A 246 -23.02 15.28 -10.21
CA GLU A 246 -23.67 15.60 -8.94
C GLU A 246 -23.72 14.33 -8.07
N ILE A 247 -24.01 14.50 -6.79
CA ILE A 247 -24.14 13.42 -5.82
C ILE A 247 -25.55 13.44 -5.23
N ASP A 248 -26.32 12.38 -5.46
CA ASP A 248 -27.66 12.24 -4.87
C ASP A 248 -27.60 12.08 -3.35
N VAL A 249 -26.70 11.23 -2.85
CA VAL A 249 -26.52 11.00 -1.40
C VAL A 249 -25.03 10.87 -1.09
N TYR A 250 -24.54 11.73 -0.21
CA TYR A 250 -23.14 11.75 0.24
C TYR A 250 -23.04 11.35 1.71
N PHE A 251 -22.40 10.22 1.98
CA PHE A 251 -22.10 9.78 3.34
C PHE A 251 -20.69 10.18 3.75
N THR A 252 -20.56 10.94 4.84
CA THR A 252 -19.26 11.19 5.49
C THR A 252 -19.14 10.33 6.73
N ARG A 253 -18.06 9.55 6.82
CA ARG A 253 -17.78 8.60 7.92
C ARG A 253 -16.28 8.60 8.22
N VAL A 254 -15.90 8.80 9.48
CA VAL A 254 -14.48 8.87 9.91
C VAL A 254 -13.68 9.88 9.03
N TYR A 255 -14.36 10.96 8.64
CA TYR A 255 -13.88 11.87 7.60
C TYR A 255 -14.52 13.25 7.76
N ASN A 256 -13.67 14.28 7.84
CA ASN A 256 -14.06 15.69 7.97
C ASN A 256 -13.41 16.48 6.82
N PRO A 257 -14.00 16.44 5.61
CA PRO A 257 -13.35 16.92 4.40
C PRO A 257 -12.98 18.39 4.42
N MET A 258 -13.81 19.25 5.03
CA MET A 258 -13.52 20.68 5.15
C MET A 258 -12.24 20.98 5.94
N TRP A 259 -11.90 20.08 6.87
CA TRP A 259 -10.80 20.30 7.80
C TRP A 259 -9.52 19.58 7.39
N ILE A 260 -9.63 18.36 6.82
CA ILE A 260 -8.45 17.51 6.60
C ILE A 260 -7.88 17.58 5.18
N ASN A 261 -8.67 18.05 4.20
CA ASN A 261 -8.20 18.15 2.82
C ASN A 261 -7.54 19.48 2.51
N PRO A 262 -6.67 19.53 1.49
CA PRO A 262 -6.31 20.80 0.88
C PRO A 262 -7.57 21.51 0.36
N ASP A 263 -7.54 22.85 0.41
CA ASP A 263 -8.64 23.72 -0.05
C ASP A 263 -10.01 23.37 0.56
N GLY A 264 -10.10 23.36 1.88
CA GLY A 264 -11.36 23.16 2.60
C GLY A 264 -12.48 24.15 2.24
N PHE A 265 -12.16 25.29 1.61
CA PHE A 265 -13.15 26.24 1.13
C PHE A 265 -13.92 25.73 -0.10
N MET A 266 -13.28 24.95 -0.97
CA MET A 266 -13.99 24.27 -2.06
C MET A 266 -14.96 23.23 -1.51
N TRP A 267 -14.59 22.54 -0.44
CA TRP A 267 -15.53 21.67 0.29
C TRP A 267 -16.69 22.43 0.92
N LEU A 268 -16.42 23.56 1.58
CA LEU A 268 -17.48 24.42 2.11
C LEU A 268 -18.45 24.87 1.01
N LYS A 269 -17.94 25.20 -0.17
CA LYS A 269 -18.78 25.57 -1.32
C LYS A 269 -19.66 24.39 -1.75
N ALA A 270 -19.06 23.22 -1.99
CA ALA A 270 -19.77 22.04 -2.46
C ALA A 270 -20.84 21.55 -1.46
N LEU A 271 -20.54 21.54 -0.16
CA LEU A 271 -21.49 21.09 0.88
C LEU A 271 -22.68 22.05 1.07
N LYS A 272 -22.57 23.31 0.62
CA LYS A 272 -23.66 24.29 0.69
C LYS A 272 -24.53 24.31 -0.57
N ASP A 273 -24.14 23.56 -1.60
CA ASP A 273 -24.80 23.57 -2.90
C ASP A 273 -25.62 22.29 -3.07
N GLU A 274 -26.92 22.39 -2.77
CA GLU A 274 -27.87 21.28 -2.86
C GLU A 274 -28.08 20.77 -4.30
N GLU A 275 -27.67 21.53 -5.33
CA GLU A 275 -27.64 21.03 -6.71
C GLU A 275 -26.45 20.10 -6.95
N LYS A 276 -25.37 20.22 -6.16
CA LYS A 276 -24.16 19.39 -6.28
C LYS A 276 -24.19 18.19 -5.34
N ILE A 277 -24.65 18.40 -4.11
CA ILE A 277 -24.82 17.35 -3.10
C ILE A 277 -26.25 17.45 -2.57
N LYS A 278 -27.13 16.58 -3.07
CA LYS A 278 -28.58 16.68 -2.81
C LYS A 278 -28.99 16.21 -1.41
N CYS A 279 -28.19 15.33 -0.80
CA CYS A 279 -28.40 14.84 0.56
C CYS A 279 -27.06 14.47 1.20
N HIS A 280 -26.62 15.22 2.19
CA HIS A 280 -25.43 14.94 2.98
C HIS A 280 -25.80 14.29 4.32
N VAL A 281 -25.30 13.07 4.53
CA VAL A 281 -25.46 12.32 5.78
C VAL A 281 -24.09 12.19 6.47
N ALA A 282 -23.97 12.78 7.66
CA ALA A 282 -22.77 12.73 8.48
C ALA A 282 -22.89 11.67 9.58
N LEU A 283 -22.10 10.59 9.46
CA LEU A 283 -21.93 9.57 10.49
C LEU A 283 -20.74 9.96 11.35
N THR A 284 -21.00 10.49 12.54
CA THR A 284 -19.94 11.04 13.39
C THR A 284 -20.24 10.85 14.88
N PRO A 285 -19.23 10.50 15.71
CA PRO A 285 -19.38 10.50 17.15
C PRO A 285 -19.34 11.92 17.76
N THR A 286 -18.84 12.90 17.00
CA THR A 286 -18.64 14.28 17.46
C THR A 286 -19.12 15.28 16.43
N TRP A 287 -19.63 16.43 16.87
CA TRP A 287 -19.91 17.54 15.95
C TRP A 287 -18.60 18.03 15.31
N ASN A 288 -18.59 18.24 14.00
CA ASN A 288 -17.40 18.66 13.25
C ASN A 288 -17.75 19.67 12.15
N GLU A 289 -16.74 20.27 11.53
CA GLU A 289 -16.87 21.36 10.55
C GLU A 289 -17.72 20.98 9.34
N SER A 290 -17.56 19.76 8.79
CA SER A 290 -18.39 19.28 7.69
C SER A 290 -19.82 18.92 8.12
N ALA A 291 -20.03 18.40 9.32
CA ALA A 291 -21.35 18.02 9.82
C ALA A 291 -22.31 19.21 10.02
N TRP A 292 -21.79 20.45 10.13
CA TRP A 292 -22.61 21.67 10.17
C TRP A 292 -23.45 21.88 8.90
N PHE A 293 -23.06 21.26 7.78
CA PHE A 293 -23.70 21.38 6.48
C PHE A 293 -24.43 20.10 6.06
N ALA A 294 -24.54 19.11 6.95
CA ALA A 294 -25.25 17.87 6.67
C ALA A 294 -26.76 18.03 6.86
N ASP A 295 -27.54 17.41 5.98
CA ASP A 295 -28.99 17.24 6.14
C ASP A 295 -29.33 16.34 7.33
N TYR A 296 -28.51 15.31 7.54
CA TYR A 296 -28.63 14.37 8.64
C TYR A 296 -27.31 14.19 9.36
N VAL A 297 -27.31 14.39 10.68
CA VAL A 297 -26.19 14.01 11.55
C VAL A 297 -26.60 12.79 12.36
N LEU A 298 -25.99 11.64 12.05
CA LEU A 298 -26.28 10.37 12.70
C LEU A 298 -25.21 10.07 13.77
N PRO A 299 -25.60 9.95 15.05
CA PRO A 299 -24.66 9.78 16.16
C PRO A 299 -24.08 8.35 16.18
N MET A 300 -22.78 8.24 15.92
CA MET A 300 -22.07 6.96 15.90
C MET A 300 -21.27 6.73 17.19
N GLY A 301 -21.21 5.48 17.66
CA GLY A 301 -20.47 5.13 18.87
C GLY A 301 -18.95 5.30 18.73
N HIS A 302 -18.31 5.72 19.81
CA HIS A 302 -16.86 5.70 19.93
C HIS A 302 -16.30 4.26 20.00
N ALA A 303 -14.97 4.14 20.02
CA ALA A 303 -14.29 2.84 20.05
C ALA A 303 -14.74 1.88 21.17
N GLY A 304 -15.17 2.41 22.32
CA GLY A 304 -15.67 1.62 23.46
C GLY A 304 -17.17 1.32 23.43
N GLU A 305 -17.88 1.76 22.39
CA GLU A 305 -19.34 1.73 22.25
C GLU A 305 -19.80 0.93 21.02
N ARG A 306 -18.87 0.20 20.40
CA ARG A 306 -19.11 -0.58 19.18
C ARG A 306 -18.25 -1.83 19.11
N HIS A 307 -18.68 -2.79 18.31
CA HIS A 307 -17.81 -3.87 17.88
C HIS A 307 -16.92 -3.43 16.73
N ASP A 308 -15.71 -3.97 16.66
CA ASP A 308 -14.80 -3.71 15.54
C ASP A 308 -13.71 -4.77 15.47
N LEU A 309 -13.20 -5.01 14.26
CA LEU A 309 -12.01 -5.83 14.04
C LEU A 309 -10.83 -4.93 13.73
N MET A 310 -9.65 -5.33 14.18
CA MET A 310 -8.43 -4.57 13.92
C MET A 310 -7.29 -5.51 13.56
N SER A 311 -6.60 -5.16 12.49
CA SER A 311 -5.33 -5.77 12.09
C SER A 311 -4.48 -4.70 11.43
N GLN A 312 -3.21 -4.62 11.82
CA GLN A 312 -2.24 -3.66 11.30
C GLN A 312 -0.86 -4.29 11.14
N GLU A 313 -0.10 -3.74 10.21
CA GLU A 313 1.22 -4.14 9.75
C GLU A 313 2.32 -3.70 10.73
N THR A 314 2.16 -4.02 12.01
CA THR A 314 3.05 -3.54 13.07
C THR A 314 4.40 -4.24 13.09
N HIS A 315 4.51 -5.43 12.50
CA HIS A 315 5.72 -6.24 12.40
C HIS A 315 5.54 -7.31 11.30
N ALA A 316 6.56 -8.14 11.10
CA ALA A 316 6.55 -9.22 10.11
C ALA A 316 5.55 -10.37 10.41
N GLY A 317 4.61 -10.21 11.33
CA GLY A 317 3.57 -11.19 11.65
C GLY A 317 2.20 -10.78 11.12
N GLN A 318 1.19 -11.58 11.44
CA GLN A 318 -0.23 -11.28 11.21
C GLN A 318 -0.99 -11.56 12.51
N TRP A 319 -1.90 -10.66 12.85
CA TRP A 319 -2.74 -10.76 14.03
C TRP A 319 -4.10 -10.14 13.74
N ILE A 320 -5.10 -10.52 14.53
CA ILE A 320 -6.43 -9.93 14.52
C ILE A 320 -6.85 -9.62 15.96
N ALA A 321 -7.40 -8.44 16.18
CA ALA A 321 -8.01 -8.04 17.44
C ALA A 321 -9.50 -7.79 17.27
N PHE A 322 -10.23 -7.96 18.35
CA PHE A 322 -11.66 -7.77 18.47
C PHE A 322 -11.95 -6.86 19.65
N ARG A 323 -12.67 -5.76 19.39
CA ARG A 323 -13.21 -4.90 20.45
C ARG A 323 -14.71 -5.12 20.58
N GLN A 324 -15.23 -4.81 21.77
CA GLN A 324 -16.65 -4.93 22.10
C GLN A 324 -17.14 -3.69 22.85
N PRO A 325 -18.43 -3.34 22.73
CA PRO A 325 -19.05 -2.25 23.48
C PRO A 325 -19.04 -2.52 24.99
N VAL A 326 -18.33 -1.68 25.74
CA VAL A 326 -18.06 -1.88 27.17
C VAL A 326 -19.35 -1.85 27.99
N ARG A 327 -20.25 -0.90 27.72
CA ARG A 327 -21.53 -0.77 28.45
C ARG A 327 -22.46 -1.94 28.18
N ARG A 328 -22.60 -2.36 26.91
CA ARG A 328 -23.39 -3.54 26.52
C ARG A 328 -22.91 -4.78 27.26
N VAL A 329 -21.61 -5.07 27.21
CA VAL A 329 -21.02 -6.23 27.90
C VAL A 329 -21.23 -6.16 29.42
N ALA A 330 -21.13 -4.96 30.02
CA ALA A 330 -21.39 -4.78 31.46
C ALA A 330 -22.86 -5.05 31.82
N MET A 331 -23.81 -4.56 31.01
CA MET A 331 -25.25 -4.80 31.19
C MET A 331 -25.59 -6.29 31.05
N GLU A 332 -25.10 -6.94 30.00
CA GLU A 332 -25.31 -8.39 29.78
C GLU A 332 -24.78 -9.21 30.96
N ARG A 333 -23.60 -8.87 31.51
CA ARG A 333 -23.04 -9.50 32.72
C ARG A 333 -23.85 -9.24 33.98
N ALA A 334 -24.58 -8.12 34.04
CA ALA A 334 -25.51 -7.80 35.11
C ALA A 334 -26.89 -8.48 34.93
N GLY A 335 -27.05 -9.33 33.91
CA GLY A 335 -28.31 -10.01 33.61
C GLY A 335 -29.33 -9.11 32.89
N GLN A 336 -28.90 -7.99 32.33
CA GLN A 336 -29.73 -7.10 31.52
C GLN A 336 -29.50 -7.41 30.04
N PRO A 337 -30.45 -8.07 29.35
CA PRO A 337 -30.30 -8.39 27.94
C PRO A 337 -30.29 -7.10 27.10
N VAL A 338 -29.40 -7.07 26.10
CA VAL A 338 -29.27 -5.98 25.14
C VAL A 338 -29.42 -6.57 23.75
N ARG A 339 -30.41 -6.11 22.98
CA ARG A 339 -30.63 -6.54 21.60
C ARG A 339 -29.74 -5.73 20.66
N TYR A 340 -29.81 -4.41 20.76
CA TYR A 340 -29.01 -3.48 19.96
C TYR A 340 -28.04 -2.70 20.84
N THR A 341 -26.83 -2.47 20.35
CA THR A 341 -25.79 -1.75 21.09
C THR A 341 -26.20 -0.33 21.48
N TRP A 342 -27.05 0.33 20.70
CA TRP A 342 -27.57 1.67 21.05
C TRP A 342 -28.41 1.68 22.34
N GLU A 343 -29.07 0.57 22.70
CA GLU A 343 -29.82 0.43 23.96
C GLU A 343 -28.91 0.53 25.19
N ALA A 344 -27.62 0.22 25.01
CA ALA A 344 -26.60 0.31 26.04
C ALA A 344 -25.74 1.58 25.95
N ASN A 345 -25.79 2.32 24.84
CA ASN A 345 -25.02 3.53 24.67
C ASN A 345 -25.75 4.75 25.27
N PRO A 346 -25.04 5.86 25.57
CA PRO A 346 -25.70 7.09 26.00
C PRO A 346 -26.49 7.73 24.85
N GLY A 347 -27.78 8.00 25.04
CA GLY A 347 -28.64 8.55 23.98
C GLY A 347 -29.01 7.51 22.93
N GLU A 348 -29.23 7.94 21.68
CA GLU A 348 -29.58 7.07 20.55
C GLU A 348 -28.34 6.79 19.67
N VAL A 349 -27.22 6.45 20.30
CA VAL A 349 -25.92 6.28 19.64
C VAL A 349 -25.77 4.86 19.09
N TRP A 350 -25.75 4.73 17.77
CA TRP A 350 -25.65 3.44 17.08
C TRP A 350 -24.21 2.95 16.94
N GLU A 351 -24.04 1.62 16.90
CA GLU A 351 -22.86 1.06 16.25
C GLU A 351 -23.11 0.90 14.75
N GLU A 352 -22.06 1.11 13.96
CA GLU A 352 -22.20 1.22 12.51
C GLU A 352 -22.68 -0.09 11.85
N ASN A 353 -22.25 -1.26 12.34
CA ASN A 353 -22.68 -2.53 11.76
C ASN A 353 -24.19 -2.72 11.90
N GLU A 354 -24.74 -2.49 13.09
CA GLU A 354 -26.17 -2.60 13.34
C GLU A 354 -26.96 -1.57 12.52
N LEU A 355 -26.46 -0.33 12.42
CA LEU A 355 -27.06 0.71 11.57
C LEU A 355 -27.15 0.27 10.11
N TRP A 356 -26.05 -0.22 9.53
CA TRP A 356 -26.03 -0.63 8.12
C TRP A 356 -26.92 -1.84 7.86
N ILE A 357 -27.01 -2.77 8.80
CA ILE A 357 -27.95 -3.89 8.73
C ILE A 357 -29.39 -3.35 8.69
N GLU A 358 -29.80 -2.57 9.69
CA GLU A 358 -31.18 -2.06 9.80
C GLU A 358 -31.58 -1.15 8.63
N LEU A 359 -30.69 -0.26 8.18
CA LEU A 359 -30.93 0.61 7.05
C LEU A 359 -31.15 -0.20 5.76
N SER A 360 -30.31 -1.20 5.51
CA SER A 360 -30.41 -2.04 4.32
C SER A 360 -31.70 -2.84 4.27
N LEU A 361 -32.17 -3.32 5.42
CA LEU A 361 -33.44 -4.07 5.54
C LEU A 361 -34.66 -3.17 5.37
N THR A 362 -34.56 -1.92 5.81
CA THR A 362 -35.61 -0.92 5.62
C THR A 362 -35.74 -0.54 4.16
N MET A 363 -34.62 -0.49 3.42
CA MET A 363 -34.59 -0.19 1.99
C MET A 363 -35.13 -1.34 1.12
N ASP A 364 -34.93 -2.60 1.54
CA ASP A 364 -35.29 -3.79 0.77
C ASP A 364 -36.01 -4.85 1.64
N PRO A 365 -37.17 -4.52 2.23
CA PRO A 365 -37.82 -5.39 3.22
C PRO A 365 -38.33 -6.71 2.64
N ASP A 366 -38.67 -6.72 1.34
CA ASP A 366 -39.15 -7.91 0.62
C ASP A 366 -38.06 -8.60 -0.22
N GLY A 367 -36.85 -8.05 -0.26
CA GLY A 367 -35.73 -8.59 -1.03
C GLY A 367 -35.80 -8.33 -2.54
N SER A 368 -36.76 -7.54 -3.02
CA SER A 368 -36.94 -7.24 -4.45
C SER A 368 -35.76 -6.50 -5.08
N LEU A 369 -34.99 -5.75 -4.30
CA LEU A 369 -33.76 -5.08 -4.73
C LEU A 369 -32.53 -6.00 -4.67
N GLY A 370 -32.66 -7.20 -4.09
CA GLY A 370 -31.58 -8.18 -3.96
C GLY A 370 -30.51 -7.81 -2.92
N ILE A 371 -30.81 -6.87 -2.03
CA ILE A 371 -29.95 -6.41 -0.93
C ILE A 371 -30.15 -7.32 0.29
N ARG A 372 -31.41 -7.65 0.63
CA ARG A 372 -31.78 -8.41 1.84
C ARG A 372 -30.95 -9.67 2.07
N ARG A 373 -30.72 -10.43 0.99
CA ARG A 373 -29.99 -11.72 1.00
C ARG A 373 -28.57 -11.64 1.56
N TRP A 374 -27.93 -10.47 1.54
CA TRP A 374 -26.58 -10.28 2.08
C TRP A 374 -26.56 -10.14 3.60
N PHE A 375 -27.73 -10.01 4.22
CA PHE A 375 -27.93 -9.84 5.66
C PHE A 375 -28.75 -11.00 6.27
N ASP A 376 -28.91 -12.10 5.54
CA ASP A 376 -29.54 -13.32 6.08
C ASP A 376 -28.61 -14.00 7.08
N SER A 377 -29.17 -14.45 8.21
CA SER A 377 -28.37 -15.12 9.23
C SER A 377 -27.82 -16.45 8.69
N PRO A 378 -26.51 -16.72 8.83
CA PRO A 378 -25.93 -18.01 8.49
C PRO A 378 -26.31 -19.12 9.48
N TYR A 379 -26.96 -18.79 10.61
CA TYR A 379 -27.35 -19.75 11.66
C TYR A 379 -28.87 -19.88 11.82
N ARG A 380 -29.65 -18.88 11.41
CA ARG A 380 -31.12 -18.85 11.54
C ARG A 380 -31.75 -18.57 10.16
N PRO A 381 -32.10 -19.63 9.41
CA PRO A 381 -32.67 -19.47 8.07
C PRO A 381 -33.93 -18.59 8.06
N GLY A 382 -33.98 -17.60 7.16
CA GLY A 382 -35.09 -16.65 7.03
C GLY A 382 -35.04 -15.47 7.99
N GLU A 383 -34.12 -15.47 8.96
CA GLU A 383 -33.93 -14.36 9.89
C GLU A 383 -32.77 -13.44 9.48
N VAL A 384 -32.72 -12.26 10.08
CA VAL A 384 -31.65 -11.28 9.90
C VAL A 384 -30.44 -11.68 10.74
N VAL A 385 -29.23 -11.47 10.20
CA VAL A 385 -27.98 -11.63 10.95
C VAL A 385 -27.88 -10.61 12.09
N THR A 386 -27.55 -11.08 13.28
CA THR A 386 -27.18 -10.21 14.40
C THR A 386 -25.70 -9.85 14.34
N VAL A 387 -25.30 -8.74 14.97
CA VAL A 387 -23.89 -8.38 15.09
C VAL A 387 -23.05 -9.49 15.75
N GLU A 388 -23.63 -10.20 16.73
CA GLU A 388 -22.95 -11.34 17.37
C GLU A 388 -22.71 -12.48 16.38
N GLU A 389 -23.70 -12.84 15.56
CA GLU A 389 -23.55 -13.89 14.56
C GLU A 389 -22.55 -13.53 13.47
N TYR A 390 -22.51 -12.26 13.06
CA TYR A 390 -21.53 -11.77 12.10
C TYR A 390 -20.10 -12.05 12.57
N TYR A 391 -19.78 -11.66 13.81
CA TYR A 391 -18.45 -11.90 14.38
C TYR A 391 -18.21 -13.36 14.75
N ARG A 392 -19.22 -14.05 15.26
CA ARG A 392 -19.16 -15.49 15.53
C ARG A 392 -18.75 -16.25 14.27
N TRP A 393 -19.40 -15.97 13.14
CA TRP A 393 -19.12 -16.64 11.88
C TRP A 393 -17.69 -16.36 11.41
N ILE A 394 -17.26 -15.10 11.46
CA ILE A 394 -15.89 -14.71 11.11
C ILE A 394 -14.87 -15.52 11.92
N PHE A 395 -15.05 -15.61 13.23
CA PHE A 395 -14.10 -16.31 14.11
C PHE A 395 -14.13 -17.82 13.94
N GLU A 396 -15.28 -18.40 13.63
CA GLU A 396 -15.43 -19.84 13.37
C GLU A 396 -14.86 -20.25 12.01
N ASN A 397 -14.98 -19.41 10.97
CA ASN A 397 -14.80 -19.84 9.58
C ASN A 397 -13.71 -19.09 8.83
N SER A 398 -13.33 -17.88 9.26
CA SER A 398 -12.41 -17.04 8.51
C SER A 398 -11.09 -16.76 9.21
N VAL A 399 -10.89 -17.10 10.49
CA VAL A 399 -9.62 -16.86 11.20
C VAL A 399 -8.86 -18.19 11.36
N PRO A 400 -7.78 -18.43 10.59
CA PRO A 400 -7.04 -19.68 10.65
C PRO A 400 -6.45 -19.95 12.04
N GLY A 401 -6.61 -21.17 12.56
CA GLY A 401 -6.04 -21.58 13.84
C GLY A 401 -6.80 -21.14 15.09
N LEU A 402 -7.72 -20.17 14.97
CA LEU A 402 -8.52 -19.69 16.10
C LEU A 402 -9.49 -20.76 16.63
N PRO A 403 -10.23 -21.51 15.79
CA PRO A 403 -11.11 -22.57 16.26
C PRO A 403 -10.40 -23.64 17.09
N GLU A 404 -9.23 -24.09 16.63
CA GLU A 404 -8.43 -25.10 17.31
C GLU A 404 -7.88 -24.56 18.64
N ARG A 405 -7.39 -23.31 18.66
CA ARG A 405 -6.89 -22.67 19.87
C ARG A 405 -8.00 -22.48 20.90
N ALA A 406 -9.18 -22.03 20.49
CA ALA A 406 -10.32 -21.85 21.37
C ALA A 406 -10.77 -23.19 21.99
N ALA A 407 -10.87 -24.24 21.17
CA ALA A 407 -11.25 -25.57 21.62
C ALA A 407 -10.26 -26.16 22.65
N ALA A 408 -8.95 -25.91 22.49
CA ALA A 408 -7.93 -26.34 23.45
C ALA A 408 -8.10 -25.73 24.86
N GLU A 409 -8.81 -24.61 24.98
CA GLU A 409 -9.19 -23.98 26.25
C GLU A 409 -10.65 -24.23 26.65
N GLY A 410 -11.39 -25.06 25.91
CA GLY A 410 -12.81 -25.29 26.14
C GLY A 410 -13.68 -24.06 25.86
N LEU A 411 -13.25 -23.18 24.95
CA LEU A 411 -13.96 -21.97 24.55
C LEU A 411 -14.49 -22.08 23.11
N THR A 412 -15.56 -21.37 22.79
CA THR A 412 -15.92 -21.08 21.40
C THR A 412 -14.97 -20.01 20.83
N PRO A 413 -14.80 -19.90 19.49
CA PRO A 413 -13.95 -18.87 18.89
C PRO A 413 -14.34 -17.45 19.31
N LEU A 414 -15.65 -17.16 19.35
CA LEU A 414 -16.16 -15.90 19.86
C LEU A 414 -15.80 -15.71 21.34
N ALA A 415 -16.02 -16.72 22.20
CA ALA A 415 -15.68 -16.60 23.62
C ALA A 415 -14.17 -16.39 23.85
N TYR A 416 -13.31 -17.02 23.05
CA TYR A 416 -11.87 -16.77 23.06
C TYR A 416 -11.55 -15.31 22.74
N MET A 417 -12.10 -14.79 21.64
CA MET A 417 -11.90 -13.39 21.25
C MET A 417 -12.50 -12.41 22.27
N ARG A 418 -13.61 -12.78 22.93
CA ARG A 418 -14.19 -11.98 24.03
C ARG A 418 -13.30 -11.94 25.27
N LYS A 419 -12.57 -13.03 25.56
CA LYS A 419 -11.68 -13.16 26.72
C LYS A 419 -10.34 -12.47 26.50
N TYR A 420 -9.72 -12.68 25.34
CA TYR A 420 -8.35 -12.23 25.06
C TYR A 420 -8.28 -10.96 24.22
N GLY A 421 -9.31 -10.66 23.40
CA GLY A 421 -9.36 -9.49 22.53
C GLY A 421 -8.39 -9.51 21.35
N VAL A 422 -7.46 -10.46 21.27
CA VAL A 422 -6.46 -10.56 20.21
C VAL A 422 -6.06 -12.01 19.97
N PHE A 423 -5.70 -12.31 18.72
CA PHE A 423 -5.20 -13.60 18.28
C PHE A 423 -4.06 -13.42 17.27
N GLU A 424 -2.94 -14.10 17.51
CA GLU A 424 -1.82 -14.19 16.56
C GLU A 424 -2.15 -15.26 15.52
N ILE A 425 -2.13 -14.88 14.24
CA ILE A 425 -2.39 -15.76 13.11
C ILE A 425 -1.07 -16.37 12.61
N THR A 426 -0.08 -15.51 12.43
CA THR A 426 1.25 -15.88 11.97
C THR A 426 2.27 -15.06 12.75
N ALA A 427 3.20 -15.70 13.46
CA ALA A 427 4.25 -14.98 14.20
C ALA A 427 5.21 -14.22 13.25
N GLU A 428 5.63 -14.87 12.15
CA GLU A 428 6.55 -14.30 11.17
C GLU A 428 6.19 -14.75 9.74
N ASN A 429 6.25 -13.82 8.78
CA ASN A 429 5.95 -14.00 7.36
C ASN A 429 7.01 -13.27 6.52
N TYR A 430 8.27 -13.69 6.66
CA TYR A 430 9.37 -13.22 5.81
C TYR A 430 9.35 -13.94 4.46
N LYS A 431 9.75 -13.21 3.41
CA LYS A 431 9.86 -13.73 2.03
C LYS A 431 8.69 -14.59 1.54
N PRO A 432 7.42 -14.14 1.66
CA PRO A 432 6.29 -14.94 1.18
C PRO A 432 6.36 -15.25 -0.32
N PHE A 433 7.04 -14.41 -1.10
CA PHE A 433 7.29 -14.60 -2.53
C PHE A 433 8.20 -15.80 -2.84
N GLU A 434 9.00 -16.28 -1.88
CA GLU A 434 9.83 -17.49 -2.02
C GLU A 434 9.06 -18.79 -1.69
N LYS A 435 7.77 -18.73 -1.36
CA LYS A 435 6.95 -19.93 -1.18
C LYS A 435 6.75 -20.62 -2.53
N ARG A 436 6.75 -21.95 -2.53
CA ARG A 436 6.45 -22.75 -3.74
C ARG A 436 4.96 -22.67 -4.09
N VAL A 437 4.65 -22.68 -5.38
CA VAL A 437 3.26 -22.84 -5.85
C VAL A 437 2.81 -24.28 -5.53
N PRO A 438 1.76 -24.47 -4.72
CA PRO A 438 1.23 -25.80 -4.44
C PRO A 438 0.78 -26.50 -5.74
N GLY A 439 1.10 -27.79 -5.89
CA GLY A 439 0.66 -28.59 -7.05
C GLY A 439 1.56 -28.49 -8.30
N MET A 440 2.59 -27.64 -8.30
CA MET A 440 3.59 -27.60 -9.39
C MET A 440 4.84 -28.41 -9.01
N ARG A 441 5.37 -29.19 -9.98
CA ARG A 441 6.66 -29.89 -9.83
C ARG A 441 7.82 -28.96 -10.19
N GLN A 442 9.01 -29.27 -9.69
CA GLN A 442 10.25 -28.65 -10.17
C GLN A 442 10.44 -28.95 -11.66
N VAL A 443 10.91 -27.96 -12.42
CA VAL A 443 11.23 -28.12 -13.84
C VAL A 443 12.60 -28.78 -13.95
N GLU A 444 12.70 -29.90 -14.68
CA GLU A 444 14.00 -30.52 -14.97
C GLU A 444 14.80 -29.63 -15.94
N ALA A 445 16.08 -29.41 -15.64
CA ALA A 445 16.97 -28.56 -16.42
C ALA A 445 17.41 -29.23 -17.73
N THR A 446 16.49 -29.63 -18.61
CA THR A 446 16.84 -30.15 -19.94
C THR A 446 16.92 -29.01 -20.96
N ARG A 447 18.17 -28.67 -21.30
CA ARG A 447 18.65 -27.88 -22.46
C ARG A 447 17.71 -26.75 -22.92
N GLN A 448 17.97 -25.56 -22.38
CA GLN A 448 17.57 -24.27 -22.96
C GLN A 448 17.90 -24.25 -24.46
N VAL A 449 16.90 -24.40 -25.31
CA VAL A 449 16.99 -24.04 -26.73
C VAL A 449 16.61 -22.58 -26.80
N ALA A 450 17.48 -21.74 -27.39
CA ALA A 450 17.23 -20.30 -27.51
C ALA A 450 15.83 -20.04 -28.11
N GLY A 451 14.99 -19.33 -27.37
CA GLY A 451 13.64 -18.94 -27.80
C GLY A 451 12.48 -19.89 -27.43
N MET A 452 12.71 -20.99 -26.68
CA MET A 452 11.61 -21.83 -26.14
C MET A 452 11.73 -22.02 -24.61
N PRO A 453 10.63 -21.91 -23.84
CA PRO A 453 10.67 -22.19 -22.41
C PRO A 453 10.99 -23.67 -22.16
N ALA A 454 11.74 -23.95 -21.09
CA ALA A 454 11.96 -25.31 -20.60
C ALA A 454 10.61 -25.99 -20.37
N GLN A 455 10.38 -27.18 -20.95
CA GLN A 455 9.14 -27.91 -20.73
C GLN A 455 9.15 -28.50 -19.31
N PRO A 456 8.23 -28.09 -18.42
CA PRO A 456 8.13 -28.68 -17.10
C PRO A 456 7.66 -30.13 -17.20
N ALA A 457 8.07 -30.96 -16.24
CA ALA A 457 7.36 -32.21 -15.97
C ALA A 457 5.87 -31.90 -15.76
N ALA A 458 4.98 -32.81 -16.16
CA ALA A 458 3.55 -32.61 -16.01
C ALA A 458 3.23 -32.19 -14.55
N PRO A 459 2.49 -31.08 -14.36
CA PRO A 459 2.16 -30.60 -13.02
C PRO A 459 1.32 -31.64 -12.26
N ILE A 460 1.37 -31.60 -10.93
CA ILE A 460 0.53 -32.48 -10.09
C ILE A 460 -0.94 -32.07 -10.26
N ASP A 461 -1.18 -30.77 -10.39
CA ASP A 461 -2.48 -30.19 -10.70
C ASP A 461 -2.58 -29.93 -12.22
N PRO A 462 -3.50 -30.59 -12.95
CA PRO A 462 -3.62 -30.45 -14.40
C PRO A 462 -4.09 -29.06 -14.86
N ASP A 463 -4.67 -28.25 -13.95
CA ASP A 463 -5.11 -26.89 -14.26
C ASP A 463 -3.97 -25.87 -14.24
N LEU A 464 -2.76 -26.28 -13.82
CA LEU A 464 -1.57 -25.44 -13.80
C LEU A 464 -0.84 -25.53 -15.14
N LEU A 465 -0.50 -24.38 -15.71
CA LEU A 465 0.25 -24.27 -16.96
C LEU A 465 1.42 -23.32 -16.79
N LEU A 466 2.46 -23.50 -17.60
CA LEU A 466 3.56 -22.55 -17.74
C LEU A 466 3.38 -21.78 -19.04
N ASP A 467 3.36 -20.45 -18.97
CA ASP A 467 3.32 -19.64 -20.17
C ASP A 467 4.72 -19.38 -20.75
N ARG A 468 4.76 -18.70 -21.91
CA ARG A 468 6.01 -18.41 -22.62
C ARG A 468 6.97 -17.50 -21.86
N ALA A 469 6.46 -16.73 -20.90
CA ALA A 469 7.25 -15.84 -20.05
C ALA A 469 7.72 -16.53 -18.75
N GLY A 470 7.48 -17.85 -18.61
CA GLY A 470 7.84 -18.59 -17.41
C GLY A 470 6.91 -18.35 -16.22
N ARG A 471 5.70 -17.82 -16.45
CA ARG A 471 4.70 -17.60 -15.41
C ARG A 471 3.82 -18.83 -15.25
N VAL A 472 3.49 -19.15 -13.99
CA VAL A 472 2.58 -20.23 -13.65
C VAL A 472 1.15 -19.70 -13.66
N VAL A 473 0.27 -20.32 -14.44
CA VAL A 473 -1.12 -19.89 -14.66
C VAL A 473 -2.06 -20.99 -14.20
N LYS A 474 -3.10 -20.61 -13.44
CA LYS A 474 -4.23 -21.48 -13.06
C LYS A 474 -5.54 -20.83 -13.50
N ASN A 475 -6.35 -21.52 -14.27
CA ASN A 475 -7.67 -21.02 -14.71
C ASN A 475 -7.61 -19.60 -15.33
N GLY A 476 -6.60 -19.34 -16.16
CA GLY A 476 -6.38 -18.03 -16.79
C GLY A 476 -5.80 -16.94 -15.88
N LYS A 477 -5.58 -17.22 -14.59
CA LYS A 477 -4.96 -16.30 -13.63
C LYS A 477 -3.51 -16.69 -13.38
N THR A 478 -2.58 -15.74 -13.50
CA THR A 478 -1.20 -15.95 -13.07
C THR A 478 -1.14 -16.17 -11.56
N VAL A 479 -0.52 -17.24 -11.09
CA VAL A 479 -0.40 -17.62 -9.67
C VAL A 479 1.05 -17.79 -9.19
N GLY A 480 2.03 -17.70 -10.09
CA GLY A 480 3.45 -17.80 -9.75
C GLY A 480 4.38 -17.57 -10.94
N VAL A 481 5.67 -17.81 -10.75
CA VAL A 481 6.73 -17.67 -11.76
C VAL A 481 7.87 -18.63 -11.48
N LEU A 482 8.57 -19.04 -12.54
CA LEU A 482 9.80 -19.81 -12.42
C LEU A 482 10.97 -18.91 -12.00
N VAL A 483 11.62 -19.30 -10.91
CA VAL A 483 12.87 -18.71 -10.45
C VAL A 483 13.85 -19.85 -10.23
N ASP A 484 14.98 -19.84 -10.94
CA ASP A 484 15.98 -20.92 -10.91
C ASP A 484 15.36 -22.33 -11.07
N ALA A 485 14.47 -22.46 -12.07
CA ALA A 485 13.69 -23.68 -12.36
C ALA A 485 12.72 -24.15 -11.26
N GLN A 486 12.47 -23.32 -10.25
CA GLN A 486 11.49 -23.59 -9.19
C GLN A 486 10.21 -22.76 -9.40
N PRO A 487 9.03 -23.36 -9.28
CA PRO A 487 7.74 -22.66 -9.36
C PRO A 487 7.46 -21.95 -8.03
N MET A 488 7.72 -20.65 -7.99
CA MET A 488 7.56 -19.80 -6.80
C MET A 488 6.29 -18.95 -6.93
N VAL A 489 5.69 -18.59 -5.80
CA VAL A 489 4.51 -17.71 -5.74
C VAL A 489 4.83 -16.33 -6.29
N GLY A 490 6.02 -15.80 -6.00
CA GLY A 490 6.44 -14.48 -6.47
C GLY A 490 5.66 -13.33 -5.83
N PHE A 491 5.77 -12.16 -6.45
CA PHE A 491 5.11 -10.92 -6.01
C PHE A 491 3.68 -10.81 -6.57
N GLU A 492 2.86 -9.91 -6.02
CA GLU A 492 1.51 -9.61 -6.56
C GLU A 492 1.55 -8.64 -7.76
N THR A 493 2.52 -8.83 -8.65
CA THR A 493 2.68 -8.07 -9.90
C THR A 493 2.23 -8.91 -11.10
N PRO A 494 1.92 -8.28 -12.25
CA PRO A 494 1.63 -9.01 -13.49
C PRO A 494 2.72 -10.02 -13.91
N SER A 495 4.00 -9.67 -13.72
CA SER A 495 5.14 -10.56 -13.99
C SER A 495 5.44 -11.57 -12.87
N ARG A 496 4.81 -11.42 -11.69
CA ARG A 496 5.16 -12.10 -10.43
C ARG A 496 6.61 -11.84 -9.95
N LYS A 497 7.30 -10.89 -10.57
CA LYS A 497 8.60 -10.33 -10.18
C LYS A 497 8.44 -8.84 -9.87
N LEU A 498 9.42 -8.23 -9.22
CA LEU A 498 9.48 -6.79 -9.04
C LEU A 498 9.68 -6.12 -10.41
N GLU A 499 8.77 -5.21 -10.76
CA GLU A 499 8.76 -4.55 -12.06
C GLU A 499 9.66 -3.31 -12.05
N PHE A 500 10.91 -3.47 -12.52
CA PHE A 500 11.79 -2.33 -12.77
C PHE A 500 11.24 -1.51 -13.93
N TYR A 501 10.98 -2.16 -15.07
CA TYR A 501 10.18 -1.60 -16.16
C TYR A 501 8.71 -1.98 -15.98
N SER A 502 7.80 -1.00 -16.00
CA SER A 502 6.36 -1.21 -15.90
C SER A 502 5.66 -1.17 -17.26
N ASP A 503 5.35 -2.33 -17.84
CA ASP A 503 4.51 -2.40 -19.04
C ASP A 503 3.07 -1.94 -18.75
N THR A 504 2.62 -2.05 -17.50
CA THR A 504 1.31 -1.55 -17.05
C THR A 504 1.18 -0.06 -17.28
N LEU A 505 2.15 0.74 -16.83
CA LEU A 505 2.15 2.20 -17.03
C LEU A 505 2.21 2.57 -18.51
N ARG A 506 3.05 1.88 -19.29
CA ARG A 506 3.14 2.07 -20.74
C ARG A 506 1.79 1.83 -21.42
N ARG A 507 1.11 0.73 -21.08
CA ARG A 507 -0.21 0.38 -21.64
C ARG A 507 -1.31 1.36 -21.24
N TRP A 508 -1.11 2.10 -20.16
CA TRP A 508 -2.00 3.17 -19.70
C TRP A 508 -1.67 4.53 -20.34
N GLY A 509 -0.68 4.60 -21.23
CA GLY A 509 -0.34 5.79 -22.00
C GLY A 509 0.87 6.58 -21.50
N TRP A 510 1.47 6.19 -20.37
CA TRP A 510 2.67 6.83 -19.83
C TRP A 510 3.91 6.18 -20.47
N THR A 511 4.42 6.77 -21.55
CA THR A 511 5.42 6.11 -22.43
C THR A 511 6.84 6.62 -22.24
N GLU A 512 6.98 7.74 -21.54
CA GLU A 512 8.25 8.38 -21.25
C GLU A 512 9.01 7.59 -20.18
N ARG A 513 10.34 7.51 -20.33
CA ARG A 513 11.25 6.73 -19.46
C ARG A 513 10.97 6.98 -17.98
N GLU A 514 10.80 8.24 -17.62
CA GLU A 514 10.54 8.72 -16.27
C GLU A 514 9.28 8.17 -15.58
N TYR A 515 8.32 7.62 -16.33
CA TYR A 515 7.17 6.91 -15.76
C TYR A 515 7.42 5.41 -15.66
N LEU A 516 8.20 4.86 -16.59
CA LEU A 516 8.34 3.41 -16.77
C LEU A 516 9.30 2.77 -15.77
N ILE A 517 10.34 3.50 -15.36
CA ILE A 517 11.39 3.03 -14.44
C ILE A 517 11.50 3.95 -13.19
N PRO A 518 12.23 3.55 -12.12
CA PRO A 518 12.55 4.45 -11.02
C PRO A 518 13.38 5.65 -11.53
N TRP A 519 12.77 6.83 -11.51
CA TRP A 519 13.32 8.06 -12.09
C TRP A 519 12.74 9.30 -11.39
N PRO A 520 13.43 10.46 -11.34
CA PRO A 520 12.84 11.70 -10.84
C PRO A 520 11.78 12.23 -11.80
N LEU A 521 10.68 12.76 -11.26
CA LEU A 521 9.73 13.59 -12.01
C LEU A 521 9.89 15.04 -11.57
N ARG A 522 10.04 15.96 -12.53
CA ARG A 522 10.12 17.39 -12.22
C ARG A 522 8.75 17.89 -11.80
N SER A 523 8.54 17.97 -10.49
CA SER A 523 7.26 18.36 -9.89
C SER A 523 7.10 19.89 -9.81
N HIS A 524 5.88 20.35 -9.50
CA HIS A 524 5.61 21.76 -9.23
C HIS A 524 6.38 22.32 -8.02
N VAL A 525 6.93 21.46 -7.16
CA VAL A 525 7.78 21.88 -6.03
C VAL A 525 9.28 21.82 -6.34
N SER A 526 9.66 21.47 -7.57
CA SER A 526 11.07 21.44 -7.99
C SER A 526 11.71 22.82 -7.77
N PRO A 527 12.98 22.91 -7.30
CA PRO A 527 13.64 24.18 -7.06
C PRO A 527 13.62 25.17 -8.23
N ASP A 528 13.74 24.65 -9.46
CA ASP A 528 13.71 25.45 -10.70
C ASP A 528 12.34 26.06 -11.02
N ASN A 529 11.28 25.56 -10.39
CA ASN A 529 9.91 26.07 -10.56
C ASN A 529 9.54 27.13 -9.52
N ILE A 530 10.44 27.49 -8.61
CA ILE A 530 10.18 28.44 -7.52
C ILE A 530 10.88 29.76 -7.80
N ASP A 531 10.09 30.80 -8.09
CA ASP A 531 10.60 32.15 -8.36
C ASP A 531 10.89 32.91 -7.05
N ARG A 532 12.14 32.77 -6.59
CA ARG A 532 12.61 33.42 -5.35
C ARG A 532 12.70 34.92 -5.46
N ASP A 533 12.90 35.47 -6.65
CA ASP A 533 12.98 36.91 -6.87
C ASP A 533 11.60 37.55 -6.69
N ARG A 534 10.54 36.78 -6.95
CA ARG A 534 9.15 37.15 -6.63
C ARG A 534 8.73 36.80 -5.19
N GLY A 535 9.64 36.25 -4.38
CA GLY A 535 9.36 35.84 -3.02
C GLY A 535 8.52 34.56 -2.91
N GLU A 536 8.47 33.75 -3.96
CA GLU A 536 7.78 32.45 -3.90
C GLU A 536 8.49 31.52 -2.90
N MET A 537 7.69 30.84 -2.09
CA MET A 537 8.17 29.88 -1.11
C MET A 537 7.27 28.65 -1.13
N LEU A 538 7.90 27.50 -0.94
CA LEU A 538 7.17 26.26 -0.73
C LEU A 538 6.59 26.24 0.68
N LEU A 539 5.27 26.18 0.77
CA LEU A 539 4.61 25.82 2.01
C LEU A 539 4.86 24.33 2.23
N LEU A 540 5.59 24.01 3.29
CA LEU A 540 5.82 22.64 3.72
C LEU A 540 4.46 21.98 4.01
N PRO A 541 4.04 20.96 3.23
CA PRO A 541 2.70 20.37 3.36
C PRO A 541 2.58 19.43 4.57
N ASN A 542 3.66 19.25 5.33
CA ASN A 542 3.76 18.32 6.44
C ASN A 542 3.14 18.91 7.72
N PHE A 543 1.84 18.59 7.84
CA PHE A 543 0.99 18.61 9.02
C PHE A 543 0.35 19.96 9.41
N ARG A 544 -0.98 19.94 9.39
CA ARG A 544 -1.87 20.27 10.52
C ARG A 544 -1.30 21.34 11.45
N LEU A 545 -1.93 22.52 11.47
CA LEU A 545 -1.83 23.44 12.60
C LEU A 545 -1.77 22.61 13.90
N PRO A 546 -0.85 22.90 14.85
CA PRO A 546 -0.27 21.98 15.86
C PRO A 546 -1.13 21.03 16.73
N THR A 547 -2.41 20.79 16.47
CA THR A 547 -3.33 20.08 17.38
C THR A 547 -4.43 19.35 16.63
N LEU A 548 -4.14 18.37 15.75
CA LEU A 548 -5.22 17.67 15.05
C LEU A 548 -4.92 16.17 14.94
N ILE A 549 -5.61 15.38 15.76
CA ILE A 549 -5.65 13.93 15.75
C ILE A 549 -6.72 13.50 14.74
N HIS A 550 -6.50 12.39 14.04
CA HIS A 550 -7.60 11.74 13.32
C HIS A 550 -8.61 11.22 14.35
N THR A 551 -9.75 11.90 14.50
CA THR A 551 -10.89 11.40 15.28
C THR A 551 -11.77 10.52 14.43
#